data_AF-A0A644WK85-F1
#
_entry.id   AF-A0A644WK85-F1
#
_cell.length_a   1.000
_cell.length_b   1.000
_cell.length_c   1.000
_cell.angle_alpha   90.00
_cell.angle_beta   90.00
_cell.angle_gamma   90.00
#
_symmetry.space_group_name_H-M   'P 1'
#
loop_
_entity.id
_entity.type
_entity.pdbx_description
1 polymer ?
#
loop_
_entity_poly.entity_id
_entity_poly.type
_entity_poly.pdbx_seq_one_letter_code
_entity_poly.pdbx_strand_id
1 'polypeptide(L)' 'MQISTKTKVRDATESLKAQLAETDYKIIKCSEYQLAGMELPYDVAELHAERQAIRDQINELEVQSDA' A
#
# COMPACT_ATOMS: atom_id res chain seq x y z
N MET A 1 -26.73 -9.04 -11.13
CA MET A 1 -25.51 -9.67 -10.55
C MET A 1 -24.32 -8.70 -10.48
N GLN A 2 -24.18 -7.71 -11.37
CA GLN A 2 -23.04 -6.78 -11.43
C GLN A 2 -22.87 -5.83 -10.21
N ILE A 3 -23.94 -5.49 -9.49
CA ILE A 3 -23.88 -4.58 -8.33
C ILE A 3 -23.04 -5.16 -7.17
N SER A 4 -23.10 -6.48 -6.94
CA SER A 4 -22.35 -7.12 -5.85
C SER A 4 -20.83 -7.15 -6.13
N THR A 5 -20.43 -7.30 -7.38
CA THR A 5 -19.01 -7.37 -7.76
C THR A 5 -18.33 -6.01 -7.61
N LYS A 6 -18.98 -4.93 -8.03
CA LYS A 6 -18.43 -3.57 -7.91
C LYS A 6 -18.23 -3.15 -6.44
N THR A 7 -19.17 -3.48 -5.56
CA THR A 7 -19.03 -3.22 -4.11
C THR A 7 -17.87 -4.02 -3.52
N LYS A 8 -17.70 -5.30 -3.90
CA LYS A 8 -16.58 -6.13 -3.44
C LYS A 8 -15.22 -5.59 -3.88
N VAL A 9 -15.10 -5.15 -5.12
CA VAL A 9 -13.86 -4.55 -5.64
C VAL A 9 -13.53 -3.29 -4.85
N ARG A 10 -14.51 -2.40 -4.63
CA ARG A 10 -14.33 -1.21 -3.80
C ARG A 10 -13.87 -1.54 -2.38
N ASP A 11 -14.53 -2.48 -1.71
CA ASP A 11 -14.19 -2.85 -0.33
C ASP A 11 -12.77 -3.44 -0.24
N ALA A 12 -12.36 -4.23 -1.23
CA ALA A 12 -10.99 -4.76 -1.33
C ALA A 12 -9.96 -3.64 -1.55
N THR A 13 -10.23 -2.71 -2.48
CA THR A 13 -9.37 -1.55 -2.74
C THR A 13 -9.21 -0.68 -1.50
N GLU A 14 -10.28 -0.41 -0.76
CA GLU A 14 -10.21 0.37 0.49
C GLU A 14 -9.40 -0.35 1.57
N SER A 15 -9.53 -1.68 1.69
CA SER A 15 -8.71 -2.46 2.63
C SER A 15 -7.22 -2.39 2.28
N LEU A 16 -6.86 -2.47 1.00
CA LEU A 16 -5.46 -2.36 0.55
C LEU A 16 -4.91 -0.95 0.77
N LYS A 17 -5.72 0.09 0.53
CA LYS A 17 -5.35 1.49 0.83
C LYS A 17 -5.13 1.69 2.33
N ALA A 18 -5.95 1.08 3.18
CA ALA A 18 -5.75 1.10 4.63
C ALA A 18 -4.45 0.42 5.06
N GLN A 19 -4.10 -0.74 4.47
CA GLN A 19 -2.82 -1.41 4.73
C GLN A 19 -1.60 -0.56 4.35
N LEU A 20 -1.67 0.21 3.25
CA LEU A 20 -0.64 1.19 2.91
C LEU A 20 -0.56 2.29 3.98
N ALA A 21 -1.69 2.86 4.39
CA ALA A 21 -1.73 3.90 5.40
C ALA A 21 -1.15 3.45 6.76
N GLU A 22 -1.44 2.21 7.17
CA GLU A 22 -0.91 1.61 8.41
C GLU A 22 0.62 1.49 8.40
N THR A 23 1.26 1.43 7.23
CA THR A 23 2.72 1.29 7.11
C THR A 23 3.43 2.59 6.74
N ASP A 24 2.71 3.70 6.52
CA ASP A 24 3.29 4.99 6.12
C ASP A 24 4.27 5.53 7.17
N TYR A 25 3.97 5.35 8.46
CA TYR A 25 4.84 5.79 9.54
C TYR A 25 6.22 5.12 9.49
N LYS A 26 6.33 3.89 8.95
CA LYS A 26 7.62 3.19 8.81
C LYS A 26 8.52 3.88 7.80
N ILE A 27 7.96 4.36 6.68
CA ILE A 27 8.68 5.13 5.66
C ILE A 27 9.11 6.48 6.20
N ILE A 28 8.21 7.19 6.90
CA ILE A 28 8.51 8.48 7.53
C ILE A 28 9.67 8.29 8.52
N LYS A 29 9.58 7.30 9.40
CA LYS A 29 10.63 7.01 10.39
C LYS A 29 11.97 6.67 9.74
N CYS A 30 11.99 5.83 8.70
CA CYS A 30 13.24 5.54 7.99
C CYS A 30 13.84 6.80 7.35
N SER A 31 13.00 7.66 6.77
CA SER A 31 13.46 8.94 6.18
C SER A 31 14.06 9.86 7.23
N GLU A 32 13.42 10.00 8.39
CA GLU A 32 13.93 10.78 9.53
C GLU A 32 15.29 10.25 10.01
N TYR A 33 15.42 8.94 10.19
CA TYR A 33 16.66 8.31 10.65
C TYR A 33 17.78 8.46 9.62
N GLN A 34 17.48 8.29 8.33
CA GLN A 34 18.44 8.50 7.26
C GLN A 34 18.97 9.94 7.25
N LEU A 35 18.09 10.94 7.40
CA LEU A 35 18.47 12.34 7.46
C LEU A 35 19.27 12.68 8.73
N ALA A 36 18.99 12.01 9.84
CA ALA A 36 19.71 12.15 11.09
C ALA A 36 21.06 11.39 11.12
N GLY A 37 21.38 10.61 10.08
CA GLY A 37 22.57 9.74 10.05
C GLY A 37 22.49 8.58 11.05
N MET A 38 21.28 8.16 11.39
CA MET A 38 20.99 7.07 12.32
C MET A 38 20.78 5.74 11.58
N GLU A 39 20.99 4.63 12.28
CA GLU A 39 20.70 3.29 11.75
C GLU A 39 19.20 3.11 11.50
N LEU A 40 18.83 2.66 10.31
CA LEU A 40 17.43 2.53 9.92
C LEU A 40 16.71 1.46 10.76
N PRO A 41 15.54 1.77 11.34
CA PRO A 41 14.82 0.84 12.20
C PRO A 41 14.07 -0.26 11.43
N TYR A 42 13.99 -0.16 10.10
CA TYR A 42 13.36 -1.13 9.21
C TYR A 42 14.16 -1.24 7.91
N ASP A 43 14.04 -2.38 7.22
CA ASP A 43 14.57 -2.55 5.87
C ASP A 43 13.69 -1.77 4.88
N VAL A 44 14.24 -0.69 4.32
CA VAL A 44 13.52 0.16 3.36
C VAL A 44 13.29 -0.55 2.03
N ALA A 45 14.16 -1.47 1.62
CA ALA A 45 13.99 -2.22 0.37
C ALA A 45 12.86 -3.23 0.50
N GLU A 46 12.79 -3.96 1.62
CA GLU A 46 11.67 -4.87 1.93
C GLU A 46 10.35 -4.10 2.01
N LEU A 47 10.31 -3.01 2.81
CA LEU A 47 9.12 -2.16 2.92
C LEU A 47 8.67 -1.59 1.57
N HIS A 48 9.61 -1.20 0.72
CA HIS A 48 9.30 -0.71 -0.62
C HIS A 48 8.67 -1.81 -1.47
N ALA A 49 9.25 -3.01 -1.49
CA ALA A 49 8.75 -4.14 -2.26
C ALA A 49 7.33 -4.55 -1.81
N GLU A 50 7.09 -4.69 -0.51
CA GLU A 50 5.76 -5.01 0.05
C GLU A 50 4.72 -3.95 -0.33
N ARG A 51 5.05 -2.67 -0.14
CA ARG A 51 4.14 -1.57 -0.47
C ARG A 51 3.90 -1.46 -1.98
N GLN A 52 4.88 -1.80 -2.81
CA GLN A 52 4.69 -1.82 -4.26
C GLN A 52 3.74 -2.94 -4.68
N ALA A 53 3.87 -4.14 -4.12
CA ALA A 53 2.95 -5.24 -4.39
C ALA A 53 1.49 -4.89 -4.04
N ILE A 54 1.26 -4.16 -2.93
CA ILE A 54 -0.08 -3.68 -2.57
C ILE A 54 -0.61 -2.67 -3.60
N ARG A 55 0.24 -1.74 -4.08
CA ARG A 55 -0.15 -0.78 -5.13
C ARG A 55 -0.50 -1.49 -6.44
N ASP A 56 0.26 -2.53 -6.80
CA ASP A 56 0.01 -3.31 -8.00
C ASP A 56 -1.36 -4.00 -7.91
N GLN A 57 -1.71 -4.58 -6.76
CA GLN A 57 -3.05 -5.16 -6.52
C GLN A 57 -4.18 -4.11 -6.59
N ILE A 58 -3.96 -2.91 -6.05
CA ILE A 58 -4.94 -1.81 -6.18
C ILE A 58 -5.16 -1.46 -7.64
N ASN A 59 -4.08 -1.30 -8.42
CA ASN A 59 -4.16 -0.96 -9.84
C ASN A 59 -4.91 -2.05 -10.63
N GLU A 60 -4.63 -3.32 -10.36
CA GLU A 60 -5.35 -4.44 -10.99
C GLU A 60 -6.85 -4.42 -10.70
N LEU A 61 -7.23 -4.16 -9.45
CA LEU A 61 -8.63 -4.07 -9.02
C LEU A 61 -9.34 -2.85 -9.63
N GLU A 62 -8.68 -1.70 -9.70
CA GLU A 62 -9.24 -0.49 -10.31
C GLU A 62 -9.46 -0.67 -11.82
N VAL A 63 -8.51 -1.28 -12.54
CA VAL A 63 -8.68 -1.65 -13.96
C VAL A 63 -9.86 -2.60 -14.18
N GLN A 64 -10.07 -3.58 -13.29
CA GLN A 64 -11.20 -4.51 -13.37
C GLN A 64 -12.56 -3.85 -13.08
N SER A 65 -12.58 -2.74 -12.32
CA SER A 65 -13.81 -1.99 -12.02
C SER A 65 -14.21 -1.02 -13.14
N ASP A 66 -13.23 -0.58 -13.94
CA ASP A 66 -13.41 0.42 -15.00
C ASP A 66 -13.63 -0.20 -16.41
N ALA A 67 -13.41 -1.51 -16.54
CA ALA A 67 -13.67 -2.32 -17.74
C ALA A 67 -15.11 -2.87 -17.79
#